data_AF-A0A1J8PQD3-F1
#
_entry.id   AF-A0A1J8PQD3-F1
#
_cell.length_a   1.000
_cell.length_b   1.000
_cell.length_c   1.000
_cell.angle_alpha   90.00
_cell.angle_beta   90.00
_cell.angle_gamma   90.00
#
_symmetry.space_group_name_H-M   'P 1'
#
loop_
_entity.id
_entity.type
_entity.pdbx_description
1 polymer ?
#
loop_
_entity_poly.entity_id
_entity_poly.type
_entity_poly.pdbx_seq_one_letter_code
_entity_poly.pdbx_strand_id
1 'polypeptide(L)'
;MSSNVPIAHGDLTAPTPQNTPLTQAPIAAGLSRPTVPDISEDNEPAEDESDEIPPMTGAQAVMMGLVQGRLADLVGKSSGYIESLSNDVKKSVEALKGVQVKQNELQNQYKRECLELEKKYLELQKPLYERRNAIISGAGQATEEEIEAGTQASLKDDPDYTPLPKDAESTPAAIPEFWLTALRNHIGLSEIITERDAGALKSLTDIRLSYLPSDSPKPGFKITFVFSPNDFFENEILDKTYLYQEEVGYSGDFVYDRAIGTDIKWKEEKDLTKEFEIKKQRNKNTNRTRLVRKARPTESFFNFFSPPSPPAEDIDVEIDEEELEELEEKLEMDYQIGEDLKEKIIPRAIDYFTGKALEYEGMDEDDDDFDELDEDDEDGQFDDEDSDSEVELPRRRGPPKGRGGSSAAAVNPEECKQQ
;
A
#
# COMPACT_ATOMS: atom_id res chain seq x y z
N MET A 1 34.47 -24.44 -36.38
CA MET A 1 34.21 -23.53 -37.51
C MET A 1 33.89 -22.16 -36.91
N SER A 2 34.93 -21.44 -36.49
CA SER A 2 34.82 -20.11 -35.89
C SER A 2 34.85 -19.06 -36.99
N SER A 3 33.79 -18.25 -37.14
CA SER A 3 33.83 -17.07 -38.00
C SER A 3 34.42 -15.89 -37.23
N ASN A 4 35.72 -15.66 -37.42
CA ASN A 4 36.36 -14.39 -37.09
C ASN A 4 35.82 -13.32 -38.05
N VAL A 5 35.11 -12.32 -37.52
CA VAL A 5 34.86 -11.06 -38.22
C VAL A 5 35.86 -10.03 -37.68
N PRO A 6 36.74 -9.46 -38.50
CA PRO A 6 37.72 -8.48 -38.05
C PRO A 6 37.05 -7.12 -37.81
N ILE A 7 37.17 -6.60 -36.59
CA ILE A 7 36.76 -5.25 -36.19
C ILE A 7 37.80 -4.26 -36.71
N ALA A 8 37.41 -3.42 -37.65
CA ALA A 8 38.21 -2.30 -38.10
C ALA A 8 38.13 -1.15 -37.07
N HIS A 9 39.28 -0.72 -36.56
CA HIS A 9 39.38 0.54 -35.82
C HIS A 9 39.18 1.71 -36.79
N GLY A 10 37.95 2.22 -36.82
CA GLY A 10 37.57 3.45 -37.50
C GLY A 10 37.00 4.43 -36.47
N ASP A 11 37.66 5.56 -36.33
CA ASP A 11 37.22 6.72 -35.54
C ASP A 11 35.87 7.22 -36.10
N LEU A 12 34.79 7.05 -35.34
CA LEU A 12 33.42 7.45 -35.71
C LEU A 12 32.85 8.39 -34.65
N THR A 13 33.49 9.55 -34.49
CA THR A 13 32.84 10.73 -33.95
C THR A 13 31.67 11.11 -34.86
N ALA A 14 30.44 11.03 -34.35
CA ALA A 14 29.25 11.47 -35.07
C ALA A 14 29.33 12.98 -35.38
N PRO A 15 29.09 13.43 -36.63
CA PRO A 15 29.14 14.85 -36.95
C PRO A 15 27.87 15.53 -36.44
N THR A 16 28.01 16.39 -35.43
CA THR A 16 26.98 17.36 -35.03
C THR A 16 26.66 18.31 -36.19
N PRO A 17 25.39 18.57 -36.52
CA PRO A 17 25.03 19.52 -37.56
C PRO A 17 25.35 20.94 -37.10
N GLN A 18 26.41 21.51 -37.67
CA GLN A 18 26.91 22.84 -37.38
C GLN A 18 26.12 23.85 -38.21
N ASN A 19 25.18 24.56 -37.58
CA ASN A 19 24.42 25.63 -38.23
C ASN A 19 24.67 26.98 -37.53
N THR A 20 25.94 27.38 -37.47
CA THR A 20 26.36 28.71 -37.03
C THR A 20 27.13 29.39 -38.17
N PRO A 21 26.65 30.49 -38.75
CA PRO A 21 27.34 31.15 -39.85
C PRO A 21 28.63 31.82 -39.36
N LEU A 22 29.71 31.56 -40.11
CA LEU A 22 31.08 31.97 -39.85
C LEU A 22 31.33 33.39 -40.40
N THR A 23 30.51 34.37 -40.02
CA THR A 23 30.71 35.80 -40.36
C THR A 23 29.95 36.69 -39.38
N GLN A 24 30.64 37.60 -38.69
CA GLN A 24 30.00 38.71 -37.97
C GLN A 24 29.32 39.63 -38.99
N ALA A 25 27.98 39.66 -38.99
CA ALA A 25 27.21 40.62 -39.74
C ALA A 25 27.27 42.00 -39.05
N PRO A 26 27.41 43.12 -39.80
CA PRO A 26 27.54 44.46 -39.22
C PRO A 26 26.15 44.94 -38.79
N ILE A 27 25.85 44.92 -37.50
CA ILE A 27 24.62 45.51 -36.96
C ILE A 27 24.87 47.01 -36.76
N ALA A 28 24.80 47.76 -37.84
CA ALA A 28 24.67 49.22 -37.81
C ALA A 28 23.81 49.68 -38.99
N ALA A 29 22.50 49.44 -38.92
CA ALA A 29 21.47 50.25 -39.60
C ALA A 29 20.05 49.70 -39.33
N GLY A 30 19.32 50.36 -38.42
CA GLY A 30 17.92 50.72 -38.66
C GLY A 30 16.84 49.63 -38.67
N LEU A 31 16.64 48.90 -37.57
CA LEU A 31 15.35 48.25 -37.28
C LEU A 31 14.90 48.59 -35.85
N SER A 32 13.74 49.24 -35.78
CA SER A 32 13.08 49.78 -34.59
C SER A 32 12.66 48.69 -33.60
N ARG A 33 12.99 48.90 -32.31
CA ARG A 33 12.40 48.16 -31.19
C ARG A 33 10.95 48.59 -30.97
N PRO A 34 10.00 47.68 -30.65
CA PRO A 34 8.70 48.08 -30.12
C PRO A 34 8.91 48.68 -28.72
N THR A 35 8.59 49.97 -28.56
CA THR A 35 8.51 50.65 -27.26
C THR A 35 7.14 50.36 -26.63
N VAL A 36 7.14 49.64 -25.51
CA VAL A 36 6.06 49.75 -24.51
C VAL A 36 6.45 50.94 -23.61
N PRO A 37 5.56 51.89 -23.31
CA PRO A 37 5.88 52.99 -22.41
C PRO A 37 6.13 52.47 -20.99
N ASP A 38 7.22 52.92 -20.36
CA ASP A 38 7.40 52.82 -18.92
C ASP A 38 6.27 53.60 -18.24
N ILE A 39 5.53 52.95 -17.35
CA ILE A 39 4.55 53.65 -16.51
C ILE A 39 5.35 54.44 -15.47
N SER A 40 5.29 55.76 -15.58
CA SER A 40 5.91 56.69 -14.64
C SER A 40 5.20 56.59 -13.28
N GLU A 41 5.96 56.26 -12.26
CA GLU A 41 5.62 56.31 -10.83
C GLU A 41 5.59 57.77 -10.37
N ASP A 42 4.64 58.55 -10.87
CA ASP A 42 4.46 59.95 -10.47
C ASP A 42 3.05 60.43 -10.84
N ASN A 43 2.04 59.91 -10.12
CA ASN A 43 0.79 60.61 -9.83
C ASN A 43 0.01 59.85 -8.75
N GLU A 44 0.40 60.01 -7.49
CA GLU A 44 -0.40 59.63 -6.32
C GLU A 44 -1.65 60.53 -6.23
N PRO A 45 -2.88 59.98 -6.22
CA PRO A 45 -3.94 60.56 -5.44
C PRO A 45 -3.73 60.15 -3.97
N ALA A 46 -3.58 61.14 -3.10
CA ALA A 46 -3.56 60.93 -1.65
C ALA A 46 -4.84 60.22 -1.22
N GLU A 47 -4.71 59.01 -0.68
CA GLU A 47 -5.78 58.33 0.06
C GLU A 47 -5.21 57.89 1.41
N ASP A 48 -5.95 58.26 2.44
CA ASP A 48 -5.64 58.19 3.86
C ASP A 48 -5.31 56.78 4.38
N GLU A 49 -4.43 56.75 5.38
CA GLU A 49 -4.21 55.64 6.30
C GLU A 49 -5.53 55.05 6.82
N SER A 50 -5.79 53.78 6.52
CA SER A 50 -6.59 52.90 7.36
C SER A 50 -6.29 51.43 7.04
N ASP A 51 -5.40 50.84 7.83
CA ASP A 51 -5.24 49.39 7.94
C ASP A 51 -6.49 48.80 8.64
N GLU A 52 -7.35 48.13 7.88
CA GLU A 52 -8.26 47.12 8.40
C GLU A 52 -8.20 45.89 7.47
N ILE A 53 -7.58 44.80 7.94
CA ILE A 53 -7.82 43.47 7.36
C ILE A 53 -9.29 43.15 7.65
N PRO A 54 -10.16 42.98 6.65
CA PRO A 54 -11.56 42.70 6.94
C PRO A 54 -11.63 41.31 7.61
N PRO A 55 -12.32 41.19 8.76
CA PRO A 55 -12.48 39.89 9.40
C PRO A 55 -13.17 38.95 8.41
N MET A 56 -12.59 37.75 8.23
CA MET A 56 -13.22 36.66 7.47
C MET A 56 -14.67 36.57 7.90
N THR A 57 -15.57 36.97 7.01
CA THR A 57 -16.97 37.07 7.37
C THR A 57 -17.47 35.69 7.78
N GLY A 58 -18.37 35.60 8.76
CA GLY A 58 -19.02 34.34 9.10
C GLY A 58 -19.60 33.65 7.85
N ALA A 59 -19.96 34.41 6.81
CA ALA A 59 -20.40 33.89 5.52
C ALA A 59 -19.33 33.13 4.72
N GLN A 60 -18.04 33.41 4.90
CA GLN A 60 -16.93 32.77 4.18
C GLN A 60 -16.49 31.47 4.86
N ALA A 61 -16.46 31.45 6.19
CA ALA A 61 -16.30 30.21 6.99
C ALA A 61 -17.53 29.30 6.87
N VAL A 62 -18.74 29.87 6.89
CA VAL A 62 -20.00 29.15 6.64
C VAL A 62 -20.08 28.69 5.19
N MET A 63 -19.53 29.43 4.21
CA MET A 63 -19.45 28.99 2.82
C MET A 63 -18.49 27.81 2.66
N MET A 64 -17.34 27.79 3.34
CA MET A 64 -16.42 26.65 3.31
C MET A 64 -17.02 25.40 3.98
N GLY A 65 -17.73 25.56 5.11
CA GLY A 65 -18.48 24.48 5.76
C GLY A 65 -19.72 24.01 4.97
N LEU A 66 -20.40 24.92 4.26
CA LEU A 66 -21.49 24.58 3.32
C LEU A 66 -20.98 23.91 2.05
N VAL A 67 -19.75 24.21 1.61
CA VAL A 67 -19.12 23.55 0.47
C VAL A 67 -18.82 22.11 0.84
N GLN A 68 -18.21 21.82 2.00
CA GLN A 68 -17.97 20.44 2.44
C GLN A 68 -19.26 19.66 2.73
N GLY A 69 -20.25 20.26 3.41
CA GLY A 69 -21.54 19.61 3.68
C GLY A 69 -22.44 19.41 2.45
N ARG A 70 -22.42 20.33 1.47
CA ARG A 70 -23.16 20.17 0.20
C ARG A 70 -22.43 19.27 -0.79
N LEU A 71 -21.11 19.17 -0.75
CA LEU A 71 -20.35 18.27 -1.61
C LEU A 71 -20.77 16.82 -1.40
N ALA A 72 -20.99 16.40 -0.15
CA ALA A 72 -21.52 15.07 0.18
C ALA A 72 -22.93 14.82 -0.41
N ASP A 73 -23.83 15.82 -0.39
CA ASP A 73 -25.17 15.75 -1.00
C ASP A 73 -25.18 15.89 -2.54
N LEU A 74 -24.10 16.43 -3.12
CA LEU A 74 -23.91 16.67 -4.57
C LEU A 74 -23.17 15.55 -5.29
N VAL A 75 -22.59 14.57 -4.60
CA VAL A 75 -21.95 13.43 -5.26
C VAL A 75 -22.99 12.75 -6.17
N GLY A 76 -22.79 12.85 -7.49
CA GLY A 76 -23.70 12.30 -8.50
C GLY A 76 -24.99 13.09 -8.78
N LYS A 77 -25.27 14.20 -8.08
CA LYS A 77 -26.43 15.08 -8.34
C LYS A 77 -25.96 16.41 -8.93
N SER A 78 -26.56 16.78 -10.05
CA SER A 78 -26.28 18.08 -10.66
C SER A 78 -26.64 19.20 -9.69
N SER A 79 -25.73 20.17 -9.56
CA SER A 79 -25.78 21.28 -8.60
C SER A 79 -26.96 22.26 -8.81
N GLY A 80 -27.88 21.99 -9.73
CA GLY A 80 -28.91 22.92 -10.20
C GLY A 80 -28.34 24.05 -11.07
N TYR A 81 -27.06 24.39 -10.88
CA TYR A 81 -26.36 25.41 -11.63
C TYR A 81 -26.24 25.01 -13.11
N ILE A 82 -25.84 23.77 -13.39
CA ILE A 82 -25.67 23.28 -14.76
C ILE A 82 -27.01 23.33 -15.53
N GLU A 83 -28.13 23.05 -14.87
CA GLU A 83 -29.48 23.15 -15.44
C GLU A 83 -29.88 24.59 -15.74
N SER A 84 -29.41 25.55 -14.95
CA SER A 84 -29.70 26.97 -15.14
C SER A 84 -28.93 27.61 -16.31
N LEU A 85 -27.89 26.94 -16.83
CA LEU A 85 -27.07 27.43 -17.93
C LEU A 85 -27.86 27.48 -19.25
N SER A 86 -27.48 28.43 -20.12
CA SER A 86 -28.05 28.54 -21.46
C SER A 86 -27.73 27.30 -22.32
N ASN A 87 -28.55 27.06 -23.34
CA ASN A 87 -28.35 25.91 -24.24
C ASN A 87 -26.99 25.93 -24.94
N ASP A 88 -26.45 27.12 -25.25
CA ASP A 88 -25.15 27.22 -25.92
C ASP A 88 -23.98 26.96 -24.95
N VAL A 89 -24.12 27.34 -23.68
CA VAL A 89 -23.15 26.96 -22.63
C VAL A 89 -23.22 25.45 -22.37
N LYS A 90 -24.42 24.86 -22.28
CA LYS A 90 -24.58 23.40 -22.14
C LYS A 90 -23.95 22.63 -23.30
N LYS A 91 -24.13 23.08 -24.55
CA LYS A 91 -23.42 22.50 -25.71
C LYS A 91 -21.90 22.59 -25.57
N SER A 92 -21.40 23.68 -24.98
CA SER A 92 -19.96 23.84 -24.73
C SER A 92 -19.47 22.87 -23.65
N VAL A 93 -20.25 22.65 -22.59
CA VAL A 93 -19.97 21.62 -21.56
C VAL A 93 -19.96 20.21 -22.17
N GLU A 94 -20.93 19.88 -23.02
CA GLU A 94 -20.94 18.60 -23.74
C GLU A 94 -19.75 18.47 -24.71
N ALA A 95 -19.33 19.56 -25.36
CA ALA A 95 -18.11 19.56 -26.16
C ALA A 95 -16.85 19.32 -25.31
N LEU A 96 -16.77 19.90 -24.10
CA LEU A 96 -15.68 19.64 -23.15
C LEU A 96 -15.66 18.19 -22.67
N LYS A 97 -16.82 17.57 -22.40
CA LYS A 97 -16.89 16.12 -22.12
C LYS A 97 -16.34 15.31 -23.30
N GLY A 98 -16.62 15.70 -24.53
CA GLY A 98 -16.03 15.07 -25.72
C GLY A 98 -14.51 15.23 -25.82
N VAL A 99 -13.93 16.33 -25.32
CA VAL A 99 -12.48 16.49 -25.18
C VAL A 99 -11.93 15.57 -24.08
N GLN A 100 -12.64 15.45 -22.95
CA GLN A 100 -12.27 14.55 -21.86
C GLN A 100 -12.21 13.09 -22.32
N VAL A 101 -13.14 12.64 -23.18
CA VAL A 101 -13.09 11.29 -23.77
C VAL A 101 -11.75 11.04 -24.48
N LYS A 102 -11.27 11.99 -25.28
CA LYS A 102 -9.97 11.86 -25.96
C LYS A 102 -8.80 11.86 -24.99
N GLN A 103 -8.90 12.60 -23.89
CA GLN A 103 -7.89 12.59 -22.84
C GLN A 103 -7.84 11.23 -22.15
N ASN A 104 -9.00 10.62 -21.86
CA ASN A 104 -9.10 9.29 -21.27
C ASN A 104 -8.54 8.22 -22.23
N GLU A 105 -8.83 8.31 -23.54
CA GLU A 105 -8.24 7.42 -24.56
C GLU A 105 -6.70 7.50 -24.56
N LEU A 106 -6.13 8.71 -24.45
CA LEU A 106 -4.69 8.90 -24.39
C LEU A 106 -4.08 8.36 -23.08
N GLN A 107 -4.76 8.56 -21.95
CA GLN A 107 -4.35 8.00 -20.66
C GLN A 107 -4.37 6.47 -20.66
N ASN A 108 -5.41 5.87 -21.24
CA ASN A 108 -5.51 4.43 -21.47
C ASN A 108 -4.31 3.91 -22.29
N GLN A 109 -3.97 4.60 -23.38
CA GLN A 109 -2.80 4.24 -24.19
C GLN A 109 -1.50 4.33 -23.37
N TYR A 110 -1.29 5.44 -22.65
CA TYR A 110 -0.12 5.63 -21.80
C TYR A 110 0.06 4.49 -20.79
N LYS A 111 -1.01 4.11 -20.07
CA LYS A 111 -0.93 3.02 -19.08
C LYS A 111 -0.68 1.66 -19.70
N ARG A 112 -1.21 1.39 -20.90
CA ARG A 112 -0.86 0.17 -21.65
C ARG A 112 0.61 0.15 -22.04
N GLU A 113 1.17 1.26 -22.49
CA GLU A 113 2.61 1.39 -22.79
C GLU A 113 3.48 1.24 -21.53
N CYS A 114 3.05 1.78 -20.38
CA CYS A 114 3.68 1.54 -19.08
C CYS A 114 3.71 0.06 -18.73
N LEU A 115 2.59 -0.66 -18.88
CA LEU A 115 2.51 -2.09 -18.61
C LEU A 115 3.45 -2.91 -19.53
N GLU A 116 3.58 -2.52 -20.80
CA GLU A 116 4.54 -3.15 -21.72
C GLU A 116 5.99 -2.89 -21.30
N LEU A 117 6.28 -1.69 -20.78
CA LEU A 117 7.58 -1.34 -20.24
C LEU A 117 7.91 -2.15 -18.98
N GLU A 118 6.97 -2.27 -18.05
CA GLU A 118 7.08 -3.11 -16.86
C GLU A 118 7.37 -4.56 -17.22
N LYS A 119 6.61 -5.12 -18.17
CA LYS A 119 6.85 -6.47 -18.73
C LYS A 119 8.28 -6.61 -19.24
N LYS A 120 8.77 -5.65 -20.02
CA LYS A 120 10.14 -5.67 -20.55
C LYS A 120 11.19 -5.66 -19.44
N TYR A 121 11.05 -4.82 -18.42
CA TYR A 121 12.01 -4.75 -17.32
C TYR A 121 11.92 -5.96 -16.39
N LEU A 122 10.75 -6.56 -16.22
CA LEU A 122 10.62 -7.82 -15.51
C LEU A 122 11.46 -8.93 -16.18
N GLU A 123 11.46 -9.03 -17.51
CA GLU A 123 12.31 -9.99 -18.22
C GLU A 123 13.81 -9.75 -17.98
N LEU A 124 14.22 -8.48 -17.82
CA LEU A 124 15.61 -8.13 -17.48
C LEU A 124 15.96 -8.44 -16.02
N GLN A 125 14.97 -8.38 -15.12
CA GLN A 125 15.13 -8.71 -13.70
C GLN A 125 15.11 -10.21 -13.43
N LYS A 126 14.42 -11.02 -14.25
CA LYS A 126 14.30 -12.48 -14.05
C LYS A 126 15.63 -13.19 -13.80
N PRO A 127 16.72 -12.97 -14.57
CA PRO A 127 18.01 -13.59 -14.29
C PRO A 127 18.57 -13.23 -12.90
N LEU A 128 18.29 -12.02 -12.40
CA LEU A 128 18.69 -11.58 -11.06
C LEU A 128 17.87 -12.30 -9.98
N TYR A 129 16.55 -12.47 -10.19
CA TYR A 129 15.71 -13.24 -9.28
C TYR A 129 16.05 -14.73 -9.28
N GLU A 130 16.37 -15.30 -10.43
CA GLU A 130 16.88 -16.68 -10.54
C GLU A 130 18.22 -16.83 -9.82
N ARG A 131 19.13 -15.85 -9.98
CA ARG A 131 20.40 -15.84 -9.26
C ARG A 131 20.20 -15.75 -7.74
N ARG A 132 19.32 -14.87 -7.28
CA ARG A 132 18.91 -14.77 -5.87
C ARG A 132 18.37 -16.10 -5.36
N ASN A 133 17.46 -16.74 -6.08
CA ASN A 133 16.89 -18.03 -5.68
C ASN A 133 17.96 -19.14 -5.61
N ALA A 134 18.92 -19.15 -6.55
CA ALA A 134 20.04 -20.10 -6.50
C ALA A 134 20.89 -19.94 -5.23
N ILE A 135 21.10 -18.70 -4.77
CA ILE A 135 21.81 -18.42 -3.52
C ILE A 135 20.96 -18.82 -2.30
N ILE A 136 19.69 -18.39 -2.25
CA ILE A 136 18.77 -18.70 -1.13
C ILE A 136 18.62 -20.22 -0.94
N SER A 137 18.45 -20.98 -2.03
CA SER A 137 18.28 -22.43 -1.97
C SER A 137 19.59 -23.20 -1.72
N GLY A 138 20.74 -22.53 -1.76
CA GLY A 138 22.06 -23.18 -1.71
C GLY A 138 22.39 -23.99 -2.97
N ALA A 139 21.63 -23.84 -4.07
CA ALA A 139 21.92 -24.51 -5.33
C ALA A 139 23.10 -23.86 -6.09
N GLY A 140 23.38 -22.58 -5.83
CA GLY A 140 24.49 -21.84 -6.41
C GLY A 140 25.33 -21.18 -5.33
N GLN A 141 26.65 -21.38 -5.40
CA GLN A 141 27.61 -20.69 -4.55
C GLN A 141 27.68 -19.20 -4.94
N ALA A 142 27.73 -18.30 -3.95
CA ALA A 142 27.95 -16.87 -4.18
C ALA A 142 29.35 -16.63 -4.76
N THR A 143 29.47 -15.73 -5.74
CA THR A 143 30.77 -15.38 -6.33
C THR A 143 31.52 -14.38 -5.45
N GLU A 144 32.83 -14.29 -5.61
CA GLU A 144 33.64 -13.28 -4.92
C GLU A 144 33.18 -11.85 -5.25
N GLU A 145 32.81 -11.59 -6.51
CA GLU A 145 32.29 -10.30 -6.97
C GLU A 145 30.98 -9.92 -6.26
N GLU A 146 30.06 -10.88 -6.09
CA GLU A 146 28.80 -10.66 -5.37
C GLU A 146 29.02 -10.38 -3.88
N ILE A 147 29.96 -11.10 -3.26
CA ILE A 147 30.32 -10.90 -1.85
C ILE A 147 30.98 -9.54 -1.65
N GLU A 148 31.89 -9.14 -2.55
CA GLU A 148 32.54 -7.83 -2.48
C GLU A 148 31.54 -6.71 -2.68
N ALA A 149 30.66 -6.80 -3.68
CA ALA A 149 29.59 -5.83 -3.90
C ALA A 149 28.63 -5.74 -2.69
N GLY A 150 28.24 -6.87 -2.12
CA GLY A 150 27.41 -6.93 -0.91
C GLY A 150 28.10 -6.29 0.30
N THR A 151 29.39 -6.55 0.49
CA THR A 151 30.19 -5.95 1.57
C THR A 151 30.26 -4.43 1.42
N GLN A 152 30.44 -3.91 0.19
CA GLN A 152 30.42 -2.48 -0.07
C GLN A 152 29.06 -1.85 0.22
N ALA A 153 27.96 -2.55 -0.09
CA ALA A 153 26.62 -2.11 0.27
C ALA A 153 26.44 -2.06 1.79
N SER A 154 26.82 -3.11 2.52
CA SER A 154 26.73 -3.14 3.99
C SER A 154 27.57 -2.05 4.66
N LEU A 155 28.78 -1.75 4.15
CA LEU A 155 29.61 -0.64 4.66
C LEU A 155 29.01 0.74 4.39
N LYS A 156 28.24 0.88 3.31
CA LYS A 156 27.55 2.14 3.00
C LYS A 156 26.37 2.37 3.95
N ASP A 157 25.69 1.29 4.31
CA ASP A 157 24.53 1.32 5.22
C ASP A 157 24.97 1.45 6.68
N ASP A 158 26.01 0.70 7.08
CA ASP A 158 26.59 0.70 8.42
C ASP A 158 28.12 0.88 8.33
N PRO A 159 28.65 2.08 8.62
CA PRO A 159 30.10 2.34 8.60
C PRO A 159 30.92 1.47 9.57
N ASP A 160 30.29 0.91 10.61
CA ASP A 160 30.92 0.02 11.59
C ASP A 160 30.78 -1.47 11.21
N TYR A 161 30.19 -1.77 10.04
CA TYR A 161 30.07 -3.14 9.54
C TYR A 161 31.43 -3.83 9.46
N THR A 162 31.53 -5.02 10.05
CA THR A 162 32.76 -5.83 10.02
C THR A 162 32.73 -6.79 8.84
N PRO A 163 33.62 -6.66 7.84
CA PRO A 163 33.63 -7.55 6.69
C PRO A 163 33.88 -9.00 7.06
N LEU A 164 33.26 -9.91 6.32
CA LEU A 164 33.44 -11.35 6.50
C LEU A 164 34.91 -11.78 6.25
N PRO A 165 35.41 -12.82 6.95
CA PRO A 165 36.77 -13.32 6.74
C PRO A 165 36.97 -13.83 5.30
N LYS A 166 37.97 -13.29 4.59
CA LYS A 166 38.29 -13.67 3.21
C LYS A 166 38.78 -15.13 3.05
N ASP A 167 39.31 -15.71 4.13
CA ASP A 167 39.86 -17.07 4.14
C ASP A 167 38.83 -18.16 4.51
N ALA A 168 37.57 -17.78 4.76
CA ALA A 168 36.51 -18.75 5.02
C ALA A 168 36.04 -19.37 3.70
N GLU A 169 36.16 -20.69 3.55
CA GLU A 169 35.59 -21.40 2.40
C GLU A 169 34.07 -21.16 2.34
N SER A 170 33.61 -20.47 1.30
CA SER A 170 32.19 -20.25 1.05
C SER A 170 31.56 -21.56 0.55
N THR A 171 31.00 -22.37 1.44
CA THR A 171 30.25 -23.56 1.02
C THR A 171 28.82 -23.17 0.65
N PRO A 172 28.24 -23.69 -0.46
CA PRO A 172 26.85 -23.43 -0.78
C PRO A 172 25.94 -23.97 0.33
N ALA A 173 25.21 -23.07 0.98
CA ALA A 173 24.28 -23.40 2.06
C ALA A 173 22.97 -22.65 1.80
N ALA A 174 21.85 -23.32 2.02
CA ALA A 174 20.54 -22.68 1.94
C ALA A 174 20.35 -21.68 3.08
N ILE A 175 19.67 -20.57 2.80
CA ILE A 175 19.26 -19.58 3.81
C ILE A 175 17.91 -20.03 4.37
N PRO A 176 17.84 -20.53 5.62
CA PRO A 176 16.60 -21.05 6.17
C PRO A 176 15.56 -19.94 6.34
N GLU A 177 14.29 -20.27 6.10
CA GLU A 177 13.15 -19.40 6.41
C GLU A 177 13.24 -18.00 5.76
N PHE A 178 13.96 -17.85 4.65
CA PHE A 178 14.20 -16.56 4.00
C PHE A 178 12.88 -15.82 3.70
N TRP A 179 11.96 -16.45 2.98
CA TRP A 179 10.69 -15.82 2.62
C TRP A 179 9.76 -15.65 3.81
N LEU A 180 9.69 -16.61 4.74
CA LEU A 180 8.91 -16.44 5.96
C LEU A 180 9.38 -15.22 6.76
N THR A 181 10.69 -15.05 6.91
CA THR A 181 11.28 -13.90 7.62
C THR A 181 10.99 -12.60 6.89
N ALA A 182 11.19 -12.56 5.56
CA ALA A 182 10.89 -11.38 4.75
C ALA A 182 9.40 -10.98 4.82
N LEU A 183 8.48 -11.94 4.70
CA LEU A 183 7.04 -11.67 4.77
C LEU A 183 6.61 -11.20 6.18
N ARG A 184 7.26 -11.69 7.25
CA ARG A 184 6.97 -11.25 8.63
C ARG A 184 7.48 -9.86 8.96
N ASN A 185 8.49 -9.38 8.25
CA ASN A 185 9.02 -8.04 8.43
C ASN A 185 8.25 -6.99 7.62
N HIS A 186 7.27 -7.38 6.81
CA HIS A 186 6.36 -6.45 6.15
C HIS A 186 5.15 -6.17 7.05
N ILE A 187 4.85 -4.90 7.32
CA ILE A 187 3.83 -4.48 8.30
C ILE A 187 2.49 -5.18 8.06
N GLY A 188 1.88 -5.02 6.87
CA GLY A 188 0.56 -5.59 6.58
C GLY A 188 0.53 -7.13 6.48
N LEU A 189 1.66 -7.77 6.19
CA LEU A 189 1.71 -9.25 6.11
C LEU A 189 1.97 -9.88 7.47
N SER A 190 2.65 -9.18 8.36
CA SER A 190 2.93 -9.65 9.72
C SER A 190 1.65 -9.90 10.52
N GLU A 191 0.60 -9.09 10.27
CA GLU A 191 -0.70 -9.17 10.95
C GLU A 191 -1.51 -10.37 10.50
N ILE A 192 -1.44 -10.75 9.22
CA ILE A 192 -2.20 -11.88 8.67
C ILE A 192 -1.49 -13.23 8.86
N ILE A 193 -0.16 -13.24 9.04
CA ILE A 193 0.62 -14.46 9.20
C ILE A 193 0.51 -14.95 10.65
N THR A 194 -0.28 -16.00 10.86
CA THR A 194 -0.40 -16.62 12.18
C THR A 194 0.76 -17.57 12.48
N GLU A 195 0.94 -17.93 13.75
CA GLU A 195 1.95 -18.91 14.17
C GLU A 195 1.71 -20.30 13.55
N ARG A 196 0.45 -20.64 13.24
CA ARG A 196 0.08 -21.90 12.55
C ARG A 196 0.55 -21.89 11.10
N ASP A 197 0.48 -20.73 10.44
CA ASP A 197 0.88 -20.55 9.04
C ASP A 197 2.39 -20.63 8.86
N ALA A 198 3.15 -20.16 9.86
CA ALA A 198 4.61 -20.20 9.86
C ALA A 198 5.15 -21.62 9.62
N GLY A 199 4.45 -22.66 10.10
CA GLY A 199 4.81 -24.05 9.85
C GLY A 199 4.86 -24.40 8.36
N ALA A 200 3.87 -23.95 7.59
CA ALA A 200 3.80 -24.17 6.15
C ALA A 200 4.72 -23.21 5.39
N LEU A 201 4.78 -21.94 5.80
CA LEU A 201 5.62 -20.92 5.17
C LEU A 201 7.13 -21.18 5.30
N LYS A 202 7.58 -21.97 6.28
CA LYS A 202 8.97 -22.49 6.33
C LYS A 202 9.38 -23.24 5.06
N SER A 203 8.41 -23.84 4.37
CA SER A 203 8.64 -24.60 3.14
C SER A 203 8.55 -23.75 1.87
N LEU A 204 8.29 -22.44 1.99
CA LEU A 204 8.26 -21.48 0.89
C LEU A 204 9.69 -21.21 0.40
N THR A 205 9.94 -21.56 -0.86
CA THR A 205 11.26 -21.49 -1.49
C THR A 205 11.44 -20.29 -2.40
N ASP A 206 10.38 -19.83 -3.06
CA ASP A 206 10.45 -18.72 -4.01
C ASP A 206 9.09 -18.00 -4.13
N ILE A 207 9.14 -16.71 -4.41
CA ILE A 207 7.98 -15.89 -4.78
C ILE A 207 8.32 -15.18 -6.09
N ARG A 208 7.50 -15.41 -7.11
CA ARG A 208 7.74 -14.92 -8.47
C ARG A 208 6.61 -14.02 -8.94
N LEU A 209 6.96 -12.97 -9.65
CA LEU A 209 6.04 -12.11 -10.37
C LEU A 209 6.01 -12.50 -11.85
N SER A 210 4.82 -12.52 -12.44
CA SER A 210 4.62 -12.63 -13.89
C SER A 210 3.42 -11.80 -14.32
N TYR A 211 3.55 -11.02 -15.39
CA TYR A 211 2.39 -10.35 -15.98
C TYR A 211 1.60 -11.30 -16.87
N LEU A 212 0.30 -11.06 -16.98
CA LEU A 212 -0.54 -11.83 -17.89
C LEU A 212 -0.14 -11.58 -19.35
N PRO A 213 -0.18 -12.63 -20.19
CA PRO A 213 0.10 -12.53 -21.61
C PRO A 213 -0.76 -11.46 -22.31
N SER A 214 -0.23 -10.80 -23.33
CA SER A 214 -0.95 -9.74 -24.04
C SER A 214 -2.17 -10.23 -24.85
N ASP A 215 -2.31 -11.54 -25.05
CA ASP A 215 -3.47 -12.20 -25.65
C ASP A 215 -4.55 -12.57 -24.62
N SER A 216 -4.30 -12.33 -23.32
CA SER A 216 -5.32 -12.48 -22.29
C SER A 216 -6.41 -11.41 -22.45
N PRO A 217 -7.68 -11.73 -22.13
CA PRO A 217 -8.80 -10.81 -22.33
C PRO A 217 -8.74 -9.57 -21.43
N LYS A 218 -8.03 -9.65 -20.29
CA LYS A 218 -7.85 -8.56 -19.35
C LYS A 218 -6.38 -8.49 -18.92
N PRO A 219 -5.80 -7.29 -18.81
CA PRO A 219 -4.45 -7.14 -18.26
C PRO A 219 -4.44 -7.51 -16.78
N GLY A 220 -3.25 -7.77 -16.24
CA GLY A 220 -3.10 -8.19 -14.86
C GLY A 220 -1.73 -8.79 -14.59
N PHE A 221 -1.53 -9.23 -13.36
CA PHE A 221 -0.31 -9.91 -12.93
C PHE A 221 -0.64 -11.11 -12.04
N LYS A 222 0.34 -11.98 -11.89
CA LYS A 222 0.26 -13.21 -11.13
C LYS A 222 1.49 -13.34 -10.25
N ILE A 223 1.24 -13.58 -8.97
CA ILE A 223 2.24 -13.93 -7.97
C ILE A 223 2.21 -15.44 -7.79
N THR A 224 3.36 -16.07 -7.95
CA THR A 224 3.55 -17.52 -7.86
C THR A 224 4.39 -17.83 -6.64
N PHE A 225 3.81 -18.54 -5.68
CA PHE A 225 4.49 -19.03 -4.48
C PHE A 225 4.91 -20.48 -4.69
N VAL A 226 6.21 -20.76 -4.58
CA VAL A 226 6.80 -22.08 -4.82
C VAL A 226 7.17 -22.72 -3.48
N PHE A 227 6.54 -23.84 -3.17
CA PHE A 227 6.76 -24.60 -1.95
C PHE A 227 7.54 -25.89 -2.24
N SER A 228 8.50 -26.19 -1.39
CA SER A 228 9.05 -27.54 -1.29
C SER A 228 8.01 -28.51 -0.70
N PRO A 229 8.16 -29.84 -0.89
CA PRO A 229 7.29 -30.82 -0.26
C PRO A 229 7.17 -30.58 1.25
N ASN A 230 5.94 -30.41 1.73
CA ASN A 230 5.65 -30.01 3.11
C ASN A 230 4.54 -30.87 3.74
N ASP A 231 4.32 -30.71 5.04
CA ASP A 231 3.38 -31.53 5.81
C ASP A 231 1.92 -31.05 5.74
N PHE A 232 1.64 -29.95 5.06
CA PHE A 232 0.34 -29.25 5.13
C PHE A 232 -0.54 -29.47 3.91
N PHE A 233 0.01 -29.37 2.71
CA PHE A 233 -0.72 -29.51 1.45
C PHE A 233 0.10 -30.21 0.37
N GLU A 234 -0.57 -30.63 -0.70
CA GLU A 234 0.07 -31.33 -1.83
C GLU A 234 0.59 -30.38 -2.91
N ASN A 235 0.11 -29.14 -2.95
CA ASN A 235 0.52 -28.15 -3.94
C ASN A 235 2.01 -27.81 -3.81
N GLU A 236 2.75 -27.91 -4.90
CA GLU A 236 4.10 -27.33 -5.01
C GLU A 236 4.06 -25.84 -5.37
N ILE A 237 2.96 -25.40 -6.00
CA ILE A 237 2.79 -24.04 -6.48
C ILE A 237 1.41 -23.54 -6.07
N LEU A 238 1.37 -22.36 -5.46
CA LEU A 238 0.15 -21.59 -5.22
C LEU A 238 0.25 -20.28 -5.99
N ASP A 239 -0.68 -20.06 -6.92
CA ASP A 239 -0.78 -18.84 -7.70
C ASP A 239 -1.87 -17.92 -7.14
N LYS A 240 -1.59 -16.61 -7.15
CA LYS A 240 -2.56 -15.53 -6.94
C LYS A 240 -2.51 -14.62 -8.15
N THR A 241 -3.64 -14.45 -8.83
CA THR A 241 -3.76 -13.64 -10.05
C THR A 241 -4.67 -12.46 -9.80
N TYR A 242 -4.23 -11.27 -10.16
CA TYR A 242 -5.03 -10.05 -10.13
C TYR A 242 -5.33 -9.62 -11.56
N LEU A 243 -6.61 -9.40 -11.84
CA LEU A 243 -7.09 -8.91 -13.11
C LEU A 243 -7.43 -7.44 -12.98
N TYR A 244 -7.00 -6.63 -13.94
CA TYR A 244 -7.41 -5.25 -14.08
C TYR A 244 -8.62 -5.13 -15.01
N GLN A 245 -9.35 -4.05 -14.87
CA GLN A 245 -10.36 -3.63 -15.84
C GLN A 245 -9.70 -3.23 -17.17
N GLU A 246 -10.49 -3.22 -18.25
CA GLU A 246 -9.96 -2.90 -19.59
C GLU A 246 -9.63 -1.40 -19.75
N GLU A 247 -10.42 -0.56 -19.09
CA GLU A 247 -10.27 0.89 -19.05
C GLU A 247 -9.66 1.31 -17.71
N VAL A 248 -8.81 2.34 -17.74
CA VAL A 248 -8.27 2.98 -16.54
C VAL A 248 -9.40 3.68 -15.79
N GLY A 249 -9.29 3.71 -14.47
CA GLY A 249 -10.23 4.39 -13.60
C GLY A 249 -10.17 5.91 -13.77
N TYR A 250 -10.99 6.60 -12.99
CA TYR A 250 -11.06 8.06 -13.00
C TYR A 250 -9.70 8.73 -12.68
N SER A 251 -8.88 8.12 -11.81
CA SER A 251 -7.52 8.60 -11.50
C SER A 251 -6.53 8.44 -12.65
N GLY A 252 -6.88 7.66 -13.67
CA GLY A 252 -5.99 7.30 -14.77
C GLY A 252 -5.16 6.04 -14.51
N ASP A 253 -5.33 5.35 -13.38
CA ASP A 253 -4.64 4.09 -13.06
C ASP A 253 -5.48 2.84 -13.40
N PHE A 254 -4.83 1.69 -13.46
CA PHE A 254 -5.55 0.42 -13.58
C PHE A 254 -6.42 0.18 -12.35
N VAL A 255 -7.68 -0.16 -12.57
CA VAL A 255 -8.61 -0.55 -11.51
C VAL A 255 -8.68 -2.07 -11.45
N TYR A 256 -8.73 -2.63 -10.25
CA TYR A 256 -8.92 -4.07 -10.07
C TYR A 256 -10.32 -4.52 -10.48
N ASP A 257 -10.39 -5.62 -11.23
CA ASP A 257 -11.63 -6.31 -11.61
C ASP A 257 -11.95 -7.41 -10.60
N ARG A 258 -10.98 -8.31 -10.35
CA ARG A 258 -11.08 -9.38 -9.36
C ARG A 258 -9.72 -10.01 -9.09
N ALA A 259 -9.63 -10.67 -7.95
CA ALA A 259 -8.57 -11.58 -7.61
C ALA A 259 -8.99 -13.05 -7.85
N ILE A 260 -8.04 -13.88 -8.28
CA ILE A 260 -8.22 -15.33 -8.46
C ILE A 260 -7.08 -16.02 -7.73
N GLY A 261 -7.41 -16.80 -6.69
CA GLY A 261 -6.45 -17.60 -5.97
C GLY A 261 -6.44 -19.08 -6.39
N THR A 262 -5.51 -19.83 -5.80
CA THR A 262 -5.36 -21.28 -6.05
C THR A 262 -6.03 -22.09 -4.96
N ASP A 263 -6.84 -23.08 -5.35
CA ASP A 263 -7.41 -24.04 -4.41
C ASP A 263 -6.31 -24.93 -3.78
N ILE A 264 -6.22 -24.88 -2.45
CA ILE A 264 -5.19 -25.58 -1.68
C ILE A 264 -5.67 -26.99 -1.34
N LYS A 265 -4.89 -27.98 -1.79
CA LYS A 265 -5.12 -29.40 -1.52
C LYS A 265 -4.53 -29.77 -0.17
N TRP A 266 -5.24 -29.38 0.89
CA TRP A 266 -4.86 -29.67 2.27
C TRP A 266 -4.76 -31.18 2.55
N LYS A 267 -3.72 -31.58 3.26
CA LYS A 267 -3.56 -32.92 3.82
C LYS A 267 -4.52 -33.11 5.00
N GLU A 268 -4.72 -34.37 5.38
CA GLU A 268 -5.68 -34.73 6.43
C GLU A 268 -5.39 -34.00 7.75
N GLU A 269 -6.39 -33.26 8.25
CA GLU A 269 -6.31 -32.46 9.49
C GLU A 269 -5.27 -31.32 9.47
N LYS A 270 -4.80 -30.90 8.30
CA LYS A 270 -3.78 -29.84 8.14
C LYS A 270 -4.30 -28.56 7.51
N ASP A 271 -5.61 -28.46 7.29
CA ASP A 271 -6.26 -27.24 6.81
C ASP A 271 -6.08 -26.12 7.85
N LEU A 272 -5.28 -25.11 7.50
CA LEU A 272 -4.96 -23.97 8.39
C LEU A 272 -6.08 -22.91 8.38
N THR A 273 -6.88 -22.88 7.31
CA THR A 273 -8.01 -21.95 7.12
C THR A 273 -9.25 -22.35 7.93
N LYS A 274 -9.24 -23.55 8.55
CA LYS A 274 -10.35 -24.07 9.33
C LYS A 274 -9.91 -24.67 10.66
N GLU A 275 -10.59 -24.29 11.72
CA GLU A 275 -10.48 -24.96 13.01
C GLU A 275 -11.59 -26.01 13.18
N PHE A 276 -11.25 -27.20 13.68
CA PHE A 276 -12.20 -28.30 13.82
C PHE A 276 -12.63 -28.52 15.27
N GLU A 277 -13.88 -28.18 15.60
CA GLU A 277 -14.48 -28.50 16.90
C GLU A 277 -15.09 -29.91 16.89
N ILE A 278 -14.68 -30.78 17.82
CA ILE A 278 -15.31 -32.09 18.02
C ILE A 278 -16.42 -31.98 19.06
N LYS A 279 -17.69 -32.01 18.61
CA LYS A 279 -18.86 -32.01 19.50
C LYS A 279 -19.40 -33.43 19.66
N LYS A 280 -19.59 -33.85 20.91
CA LYS A 280 -20.30 -35.09 21.26
C LYS A 280 -21.80 -34.86 21.07
N GLN A 281 -22.37 -35.43 20.02
CA GLN A 281 -23.80 -35.40 19.78
C GLN A 281 -24.42 -36.71 20.27
N ARG A 282 -25.34 -36.62 21.25
CA ARG A 282 -26.11 -37.78 21.74
C ARG A 282 -27.47 -37.78 21.06
N ASN A 283 -27.79 -38.87 20.38
CA ASN A 283 -29.12 -39.06 19.78
C ASN A 283 -30.14 -39.28 20.91
N LYS A 284 -31.13 -38.37 21.02
CA LYS A 284 -32.14 -38.39 22.09
C LYS A 284 -33.00 -39.66 22.09
N ASN A 285 -33.18 -40.31 20.94
CA ASN A 285 -34.04 -41.50 20.81
C ASN A 285 -33.28 -42.82 20.97
N THR A 286 -32.04 -42.90 20.48
CA THR A 286 -31.25 -44.15 20.50
C THR A 286 -30.18 -44.19 21.58
N ASN A 287 -30.02 -43.11 22.37
CA ASN A 287 -28.98 -42.94 23.38
C ASN A 287 -27.53 -43.17 22.90
N ARG A 288 -27.30 -43.34 21.59
CA ARG A 288 -25.96 -43.46 21.02
C ARG A 288 -25.31 -42.08 20.90
N THR A 289 -24.06 -41.99 21.34
CA THR A 289 -23.24 -40.78 21.20
C THR A 289 -22.36 -40.93 19.95
N ARG A 290 -22.43 -39.94 19.05
CA ARG A 290 -21.55 -39.78 17.89
C ARG A 290 -20.68 -38.54 18.11
N LEU A 291 -19.41 -38.62 17.76
CA LEU A 291 -18.53 -37.46 17.65
C LEU A 291 -18.78 -36.81 16.29
N VAL A 292 -19.17 -35.54 16.29
CA VAL A 292 -19.37 -34.73 15.08
C VAL A 292 -18.27 -33.69 15.05
N ARG A 293 -17.43 -33.73 14.01
CA ARG A 293 -16.39 -32.75 13.74
C ARG A 293 -17.02 -31.62 12.92
N LYS A 294 -17.07 -30.40 13.46
CA LYS A 294 -17.58 -29.20 12.78
C LYS A 294 -16.40 -28.28 12.50
N ALA A 295 -16.15 -27.99 11.22
CA ALA A 295 -15.18 -26.97 10.81
C ALA A 295 -15.75 -25.57 11.04
N ARG A 296 -14.92 -24.64 11.50
CA ARG A 296 -15.18 -23.20 11.54
C ARG A 296 -14.09 -22.49 10.74
N PRO A 297 -14.41 -21.52 9.88
CA PRO A 297 -13.41 -20.65 9.27
C PRO A 297 -12.55 -19.98 10.35
N THR A 298 -11.28 -19.78 10.06
CA THR A 298 -10.32 -19.18 10.99
C THR A 298 -9.33 -18.34 10.22
N GLU A 299 -8.86 -17.26 10.86
CA GLU A 299 -7.82 -16.41 10.31
C GLU A 299 -6.55 -17.20 10.03
N SER A 300 -6.06 -17.05 8.80
CA SER A 300 -4.88 -17.71 8.26
C SER A 300 -4.40 -16.92 7.05
N PHE A 301 -3.09 -16.77 6.91
CA PHE A 301 -2.46 -16.22 5.70
C PHE A 301 -2.98 -16.91 4.43
N PHE A 302 -3.27 -18.21 4.48
CA PHE A 302 -3.71 -18.98 3.32
C PHE A 302 -5.11 -18.62 2.82
N ASN A 303 -5.89 -17.84 3.57
CA ASN A 303 -7.13 -17.23 3.07
C ASN A 303 -6.85 -16.27 1.89
N PHE A 304 -5.63 -15.75 1.76
CA PHE A 304 -5.16 -14.96 0.62
C PHE A 304 -5.34 -15.67 -0.73
N PHE A 305 -5.34 -17.01 -0.76
CA PHE A 305 -5.58 -17.81 -1.97
C PHE A 305 -7.06 -18.14 -2.21
N SER A 306 -7.95 -17.66 -1.34
CA SER A 306 -9.40 -17.73 -1.50
C SER A 306 -9.97 -16.30 -1.39
N PRO A 307 -9.64 -15.43 -2.35
CA PRO A 307 -10.01 -14.02 -2.28
C PRO A 307 -11.54 -13.87 -2.19
N PRO A 308 -12.03 -12.82 -1.51
CA PRO A 308 -13.45 -12.51 -1.53
C PRO A 308 -13.93 -12.27 -2.97
N SER A 309 -15.15 -12.67 -3.28
CA SER A 309 -15.77 -12.35 -4.57
C SER A 309 -16.61 -11.09 -4.43
N PRO A 310 -16.50 -10.11 -5.36
CA PRO A 310 -17.45 -9.00 -5.36
C PRO A 310 -18.88 -9.54 -5.49
N PRO A 311 -19.87 -8.90 -4.85
CA PRO A 311 -21.27 -9.27 -5.02
C PRO A 311 -21.61 -9.25 -6.50
N ALA A 312 -22.21 -10.33 -7.02
CA ALA A 312 -22.66 -10.30 -8.40
C ALA A 312 -23.83 -9.31 -8.52
N GLU A 313 -23.72 -8.34 -9.44
CA GLU A 313 -24.70 -7.28 -9.68
C GLU A 313 -26.13 -7.81 -9.91
N ASP A 314 -26.27 -9.08 -10.32
CA ASP A 314 -27.54 -9.73 -10.66
C ASP A 314 -28.24 -10.44 -9.49
N ILE A 315 -27.65 -10.45 -8.29
CA ILE A 315 -28.27 -11.10 -7.14
C ILE A 315 -28.86 -10.04 -6.21
N ASP A 316 -30.19 -9.93 -6.25
CA ASP A 316 -31.09 -9.23 -5.32
C ASP A 316 -31.00 -9.81 -3.87
N VAL A 317 -29.79 -10.14 -3.40
CA VAL A 317 -29.55 -10.41 -1.99
C VAL A 317 -29.41 -9.05 -1.34
N GLU A 318 -30.31 -8.72 -0.42
CA GLU A 318 -30.07 -7.72 0.61
C GLU A 318 -28.87 -8.21 1.46
N ILE A 319 -27.66 -8.06 0.94
CA ILE A 319 -26.45 -8.06 1.76
C ILE A 319 -26.60 -6.79 2.60
N ASP A 320 -26.48 -6.94 3.92
CA ASP A 320 -26.56 -5.76 4.77
C ASP A 320 -25.37 -4.83 4.48
N GLU A 321 -25.56 -3.54 4.73
CA GLU A 321 -24.57 -2.51 4.39
C GLU A 321 -23.24 -2.75 5.13
N GLU A 322 -23.30 -3.35 6.33
CA GLU A 322 -22.15 -3.72 7.17
C GLU A 322 -21.36 -4.90 6.57
N GLU A 323 -22.01 -5.95 6.09
CA GLU A 323 -21.40 -7.09 5.40
C GLU A 323 -20.78 -6.67 4.06
N LEU A 324 -21.37 -5.68 3.38
CA LEU A 324 -20.82 -5.12 2.15
C LEU A 324 -19.56 -4.30 2.43
N GLU A 325 -19.58 -3.44 3.45
CA GLU A 325 -18.42 -2.65 3.89
C GLU A 325 -17.26 -3.57 4.33
N GLU A 326 -17.55 -4.59 5.15
CA GLU A 326 -16.56 -5.60 5.55
C GLU A 326 -15.97 -6.38 4.35
N LEU A 327 -16.75 -6.60 3.31
CA LEU A 327 -16.31 -7.30 2.10
C LEU A 327 -15.40 -6.41 1.26
N GLU A 328 -15.73 -5.13 1.13
CA GLU A 328 -14.93 -4.12 0.46
C GLU A 328 -13.58 -3.92 1.16
N GLU A 329 -13.56 -3.79 2.49
CA GLU A 329 -12.33 -3.69 3.28
C GLU A 329 -11.40 -4.90 3.07
N LYS A 330 -11.97 -6.12 3.06
CA LYS A 330 -11.21 -7.36 2.82
C LYS A 330 -10.65 -7.41 1.39
N LEU A 331 -11.38 -6.90 0.40
CA LEU A 331 -10.91 -6.82 -0.98
C LEU A 331 -9.79 -5.79 -1.15
N GLU A 332 -9.94 -4.62 -0.55
CA GLU A 332 -8.92 -3.57 -0.57
C GLU A 332 -7.62 -4.04 0.07
N MET A 333 -7.70 -4.66 1.25
CA MET A 333 -6.56 -5.27 1.92
C MET A 333 -5.89 -6.35 1.04
N ASP A 334 -6.67 -7.20 0.36
CA ASP A 334 -6.15 -8.24 -0.53
C ASP A 334 -5.39 -7.65 -1.75
N TYR A 335 -5.90 -6.54 -2.31
CA TYR A 335 -5.23 -5.83 -3.40
C TYR A 335 -3.98 -5.12 -2.94
N GLN A 336 -4.02 -4.48 -1.76
CA GLN A 336 -2.87 -3.80 -1.18
C GLN A 336 -1.72 -4.78 -0.93
N ILE A 337 -2.00 -5.93 -0.31
CA ILE A 337 -1.01 -7.00 -0.12
C ILE A 337 -0.44 -7.49 -1.47
N GLY A 338 -1.31 -7.58 -2.49
CA GLY A 338 -0.89 -7.94 -3.85
C GLY A 338 0.12 -6.97 -4.45
N GLU A 339 -0.14 -5.66 -4.31
CA GLU A 339 0.78 -4.61 -4.76
C GLU A 339 2.06 -4.57 -3.91
N ASP A 340 1.99 -4.71 -2.59
CA ASP A 340 3.18 -4.74 -1.73
C ASP A 340 4.09 -5.92 -2.09
N LEU A 341 3.52 -7.09 -2.40
CA LEU A 341 4.29 -8.22 -2.90
C LEU A 341 4.98 -7.91 -4.24
N LYS A 342 4.25 -7.28 -5.17
CA LYS A 342 4.70 -6.96 -6.53
C LYS A 342 5.78 -5.88 -6.54
N GLU A 343 5.55 -4.76 -5.85
CA GLU A 343 6.35 -3.54 -5.93
C GLU A 343 7.43 -3.44 -4.84
N LYS A 344 7.21 -4.06 -3.67
CA LYS A 344 8.14 -3.94 -2.53
C LYS A 344 8.86 -5.24 -2.23
N ILE A 345 8.13 -6.30 -1.85
CA ILE A 345 8.74 -7.52 -1.29
C ILE A 345 9.51 -8.31 -2.35
N ILE A 346 8.95 -8.55 -3.54
CA ILE A 346 9.66 -9.31 -4.58
C ILE A 346 10.91 -8.55 -5.06
N PRO A 347 10.87 -7.23 -5.34
CA PRO A 347 12.06 -6.49 -5.75
C PRO A 347 13.11 -6.31 -4.65
N ARG A 348 12.68 -6.15 -3.38
CA ARG A 348 13.55 -5.84 -2.22
C ARG A 348 13.58 -6.93 -1.15
N ALA A 349 13.42 -8.19 -1.53
CA ALA A 349 13.28 -9.31 -0.59
C ALA A 349 14.41 -9.41 0.45
N ILE A 350 15.63 -9.02 0.11
CA ILE A 350 16.78 -9.02 1.04
C ILE A 350 16.66 -7.93 2.11
N ASP A 351 16.11 -6.76 1.76
CA ASP A 351 15.92 -5.64 2.69
C ASP A 351 14.81 -6.01 3.69
N TYR A 352 13.76 -6.69 3.23
CA TYR A 352 12.76 -7.28 4.12
C TYR A 352 13.33 -8.40 4.98
N PHE A 353 14.14 -9.30 4.43
CA PHE A 353 14.77 -10.37 5.22
C PHE A 353 15.68 -9.84 6.33
N THR A 354 16.46 -8.79 6.04
CA THR A 354 17.39 -8.17 7.00
C THR A 354 16.69 -7.19 7.96
N GLY A 355 15.45 -6.79 7.66
CA GLY A 355 14.69 -5.80 8.42
C GLY A 355 15.00 -4.35 8.02
N LYS A 356 15.95 -4.12 7.10
CA LYS A 356 16.28 -2.78 6.58
C LYS A 356 15.07 -2.07 5.95
N ALA A 357 14.16 -2.83 5.32
CA ALA A 357 12.96 -2.26 4.72
C ALA A 357 12.08 -1.49 5.72
N LEU A 358 12.10 -1.86 7.00
CA LEU A 358 11.31 -1.19 8.06
C LEU A 358 11.72 0.27 8.27
N GLU A 359 12.98 0.62 7.99
CA GLU A 359 13.44 2.01 8.07
C GLU A 359 12.73 2.91 7.05
N TYR A 360 12.26 2.34 5.94
CA TYR A 360 11.57 3.09 4.89
C TYR A 360 10.05 2.99 5.01
N GLU A 361 9.51 1.92 5.61
CA GLU A 361 8.07 1.78 5.82
C GLU A 361 7.53 2.67 6.94
N GLY A 362 8.35 3.04 7.93
CA GLY A 362 7.95 3.90 9.05
C GLY A 362 8.20 5.40 8.88
N MET A 363 8.79 5.84 7.76
CA MET A 363 9.09 7.27 7.53
C MET A 363 7.93 8.06 6.90
N ASP A 364 6.86 7.40 6.46
CA ASP A 364 5.72 8.07 5.82
C ASP A 364 4.65 8.56 6.83
N GLU A 365 4.75 8.22 8.12
CA GLU A 365 3.76 8.63 9.15
C GLU A 365 4.21 9.79 10.06
N ASP A 366 5.50 10.10 10.17
CA ASP A 366 6.05 11.05 11.15
C ASP A 366 6.55 12.39 10.55
N ASP A 367 6.52 12.58 9.22
CA ASP A 367 7.06 13.80 8.56
C ASP A 367 6.03 14.93 8.35
N ASP A 368 4.82 14.79 8.91
CA ASP A 368 3.77 15.84 8.90
C ASP A 368 3.76 16.72 10.18
N ASP A 369 4.72 16.58 11.10
CA ASP A 369 4.74 17.30 12.40
C ASP A 369 6.02 18.16 12.62
N PHE A 370 6.41 18.92 11.59
CA PHE A 370 7.38 20.03 11.66
C PHE A 370 6.83 21.17 10.77
N ASP A 371 6.28 22.28 11.27
CA ASP A 371 7.00 23.31 12.02
C ASP A 371 6.08 24.06 13.01
N GLU A 372 6.52 24.04 14.25
CA GLU A 372 6.25 24.96 15.34
C GLU A 372 6.56 26.41 14.88
N LEU A 373 5.53 27.19 14.52
CA LEU A 373 5.66 28.64 14.39
C LEU A 373 5.66 29.27 15.78
N ASP A 374 6.87 29.30 16.35
CA ASP A 374 7.28 30.20 17.41
C ASP A 374 7.26 31.65 16.86
N GLU A 375 6.16 32.36 17.06
CA GLU A 375 6.16 33.82 17.02
C GLU A 375 5.87 34.34 18.43
N ASP A 376 6.97 34.64 19.15
CA ASP A 376 7.02 35.64 20.20
C ASP A 376 6.25 36.90 19.76
N ASP A 377 5.25 37.33 20.53
CA ASP A 377 5.05 38.77 20.71
C ASP A 377 4.67 39.09 22.15
N GLU A 378 5.59 39.81 22.78
CA GLU A 378 5.57 40.39 24.10
C GLU A 378 4.58 41.58 24.13
N ASP A 379 3.98 41.79 25.30
CA ASP A 379 3.50 43.08 25.82
C ASP A 379 2.12 43.63 25.39
N GLY A 380 1.19 43.68 26.35
CA GLY A 380 -0.06 44.43 26.23
C GLY A 380 -0.88 44.56 27.51
N GLN A 381 -0.21 44.93 28.60
CA GLN A 381 -0.80 45.27 29.90
C GLN A 381 -1.89 46.34 29.80
N PHE A 382 -3.12 46.07 30.25
CA PHE A 382 -3.93 47.06 30.97
C PHE A 382 -4.94 46.39 31.91
N ASP A 383 -5.05 47.03 33.07
CA ASP A 383 -5.51 46.57 34.38
C ASP A 383 -7.02 46.79 34.62
N ASP A 384 -7.45 46.35 35.82
CA ASP A 384 -8.67 46.68 36.58
C ASP A 384 -9.95 45.85 36.28
N GLU A 385 -10.69 45.27 37.25
CA GLU A 385 -10.78 45.50 38.69
C GLU A 385 -11.54 44.34 39.39
N ASP A 386 -11.05 43.94 40.57
CA ASP A 386 -11.71 43.37 41.75
C ASP A 386 -13.02 42.53 41.70
N SER A 387 -12.95 41.30 42.25
CA SER A 387 -13.86 40.93 43.36
C SER A 387 -13.41 39.67 44.12
N ASP A 388 -12.92 39.90 45.34
CA ASP A 388 -12.65 38.91 46.38
C ASP A 388 -13.86 38.05 46.77
N SER A 389 -13.64 36.75 46.97
CA SER A 389 -14.10 36.07 48.20
C SER A 389 -13.48 34.68 48.38
N GLU A 390 -12.68 34.57 49.44
CA GLU A 390 -12.26 33.35 50.11
C GLU A 390 -13.46 32.43 50.43
N VAL A 391 -13.31 31.10 50.36
CA VAL A 391 -13.18 30.22 51.55
C VAL A 391 -12.86 28.75 51.20
N GLU A 392 -12.17 28.13 52.16
CA GLU A 392 -11.48 26.84 52.21
C GLU A 392 -12.29 25.53 51.98
N LEU A 393 -11.53 24.50 51.60
CA LEU A 393 -11.84 23.05 51.58
C LEU A 393 -12.35 22.52 52.95
N PRO A 394 -13.06 21.37 53.01
CA PRO A 394 -12.34 20.11 53.26
C PRO A 394 -12.91 18.81 52.64
N ARG A 395 -12.08 17.77 52.79
CA ARG A 395 -12.07 16.40 52.25
C ARG A 395 -13.25 15.45 52.62
N ARG A 396 -13.49 14.51 51.69
CA ARG A 396 -13.80 13.05 51.78
C ARG A 396 -14.92 12.54 52.73
N ARG A 397 -15.88 11.82 52.14
CA ARG A 397 -16.56 10.58 52.62
C ARG A 397 -17.39 10.03 51.44
N GLY A 398 -17.13 8.84 50.89
CA GLY A 398 -17.48 7.52 51.43
C GLY A 398 -18.90 7.10 51.00
N PRO A 399 -19.10 6.03 50.21
CA PRO A 399 -20.42 5.67 49.66
C PRO A 399 -21.33 4.97 50.69
N PRO A 400 -22.65 5.13 50.60
CA PRO A 400 -23.57 4.53 51.57
C PRO A 400 -23.82 3.05 51.27
N LYS A 401 -23.88 2.27 52.35
CA LYS A 401 -24.23 0.84 52.38
C LYS A 401 -25.58 0.67 53.09
N GLY A 402 -26.47 -0.16 52.55
CA GLY A 402 -27.22 -1.12 53.37
C GLY A 402 -28.75 -1.07 53.37
N ARG A 403 -29.35 -2.14 52.84
CA ARG A 403 -30.37 -3.02 53.48
C ARG A 403 -30.34 -4.32 52.67
N GLY A 404 -29.82 -5.44 53.19
CA GLY A 404 -30.41 -6.29 54.24
C GLY A 404 -31.29 -7.37 53.58
N GLY A 405 -31.21 -8.68 53.85
CA GLY A 405 -30.39 -9.48 54.75
C GLY A 405 -30.27 -10.91 54.21
N SER A 406 -29.29 -11.66 54.72
CA SER A 406 -29.48 -12.85 55.56
C SER A 406 -29.68 -14.17 54.81
N SER A 407 -28.61 -14.97 54.71
CA SER A 407 -28.54 -16.28 55.38
C SER A 407 -27.12 -16.85 55.23
N ALA A 408 -26.61 -17.32 56.36
CA ALA A 408 -25.28 -17.85 56.55
C ALA A 408 -25.22 -19.34 56.20
N ALA A 409 -24.11 -19.77 55.60
CA ALA A 409 -23.47 -21.05 55.89
C ALA A 409 -22.10 -21.08 55.20
N ALA A 410 -21.04 -20.75 55.95
CA ALA A 410 -19.69 -21.15 55.64
C ALA A 410 -19.44 -22.50 56.32
N VAL A 411 -18.95 -23.49 55.58
CA VAL A 411 -18.28 -24.68 56.12
C VAL A 411 -16.99 -24.88 55.34
N ASN A 412 -15.92 -25.00 56.10
CA ASN A 412 -14.51 -25.09 55.73
C ASN A 412 -14.18 -26.43 55.03
N PRO A 413 -13.08 -26.53 54.27
CA PRO A 413 -12.63 -27.75 53.61
C PRO A 413 -11.67 -28.54 54.51
N GLU A 414 -11.78 -29.86 54.53
CA GLU A 414 -10.65 -30.81 54.62
C GLU A 414 -11.14 -32.28 54.65
N GLU A 415 -10.33 -33.14 54.01
CA GLU A 415 -10.24 -34.61 54.14
C GLU A 415 -11.42 -35.52 53.69
N CYS A 416 -11.20 -36.33 52.64
CA CYS A 416 -11.01 -37.78 52.82
C CYS A 416 -10.49 -38.49 51.54
N LYS A 417 -9.59 -39.45 51.77
CA LYS A 417 -8.88 -40.32 50.82
C LYS A 417 -9.73 -41.50 50.32
N GLN A 418 -9.28 -42.06 49.19
CA GLN A 418 -9.21 -43.50 48.83
C GLN A 418 -10.40 -44.41 49.19
N GLN A 419 -11.11 -44.88 48.17
CA GLN A 419 -11.04 -46.27 47.67
C GLN A 419 -11.85 -46.41 46.38
#